data_AF-A0A7V4LZD9-F1
#
_entry.id   AF-A0A7V4LZD9-F1
#
_cell.length_a   1.000
_cell.length_b   1.000
_cell.length_c   1.000
_cell.angle_alpha   90.00
_cell.angle_beta   90.00
_cell.angle_gamma   90.00
#
_symmetry.space_group_name_H-M   'P 1'
#
loop_
_entity.id
_entity.type
_entity.pdbx_description
1 polymer ?
#
loop_
_entity_poly.entity_id
_entity_poly.type
_entity_poly.pdbx_seq_one_letter_code
_entity_poly.pdbx_strand_id
1 'polypeptide(L)'
;GIAIQSCAEDARVNACGIRPGACIDSELIRRLWGRCADPRKDPAQRPACLCAVSRDIGTYGTCSHGCVYCYAGGADARVRCGSADLPHEHGCTGEVRP
;
A
#
# COMPACT_ATOMS: atom_id res chain seq x y z
N GLY A 1 -1.76 23.61 -4.62
CA GLY A 1 -0.38 23.14 -4.46
C GLY A 1 -0.36 21.88 -3.62
N ILE A 2 0.80 21.23 -3.47
CA ILE A 2 0.98 20.04 -2.62
C ILE A 2 1.56 20.49 -1.27
N ALA A 3 0.92 20.08 -0.17
CA ALA A 3 1.47 20.31 1.16
C ALA A 3 2.56 19.27 1.46
N ILE A 4 3.73 19.74 1.89
CA ILE A 4 4.86 18.86 2.23
C ILE A 4 4.78 18.48 3.71
N GLN A 5 4.97 17.20 3.99
CA GLN A 5 5.01 16.62 5.34
C GLN A 5 6.19 15.65 5.47
N SER A 6 6.64 15.42 6.70
CA SER A 6 7.70 14.47 7.04
C SER A 6 7.19 13.32 7.91
N CYS A 7 7.82 12.15 7.83
CA CYS A 7 7.45 10.99 8.63
C CYS A 7 8.51 10.71 9.70
N ALA A 8 8.12 10.79 10.97
CA ALA A 8 8.97 10.44 12.11
C ALA A 8 10.36 11.12 12.13
N GLU A 9 10.45 12.33 11.57
CA GLU A 9 11.67 13.14 11.55
C GLU A 9 11.84 13.96 12.85
N ASP A 10 13.07 14.46 13.04
CA ASP A 10 13.42 15.34 14.16
C ASP A 10 12.65 16.68 14.13
N ALA A 11 12.46 17.28 15.31
CA ALA A 11 11.77 18.56 15.48
C ALA A 11 12.39 19.72 14.67
N ARG A 12 13.66 19.63 14.26
CA ARG A 12 14.31 20.57 13.34
C ARG A 12 13.57 20.69 12.00
N VAL A 13 12.97 19.61 11.51
CA VAL A 13 12.20 19.63 10.24
C VAL A 13 10.93 20.46 10.39
N ASN A 14 10.31 20.43 11.58
CA ASN A 14 9.15 21.27 11.89
C ASN A 14 9.52 22.76 11.90
N ALA A 15 10.76 23.10 12.30
CA ALA A 15 11.25 24.48 12.27
C ALA A 15 11.37 25.02 10.83
N CYS A 16 11.50 24.15 9.83
CA CYS A 16 11.44 24.52 8.41
C CYS A 16 10.00 24.64 7.87
N GLY A 17 8.98 24.52 8.73
CA GLY A 17 7.57 24.58 8.34
C GLY A 17 7.01 23.28 7.74
N ILE A 18 7.80 22.21 7.71
CA ILE A 18 7.36 20.89 7.24
C ILE A 18 6.73 20.17 8.42
N ARG A 19 5.43 19.87 8.33
CA ARG A 19 4.70 19.25 9.44
C ARG A 19 4.91 17.74 9.46
N PRO A 20 4.79 17.09 10.64
CA PRO A 20 4.68 15.64 10.71
C PRO A 20 3.45 15.15 9.93
N GLY A 21 3.57 14.00 9.29
CA GLY A 21 2.52 13.34 8.53
C GLY A 21 2.40 11.85 8.88
N ALA A 22 1.29 11.26 8.45
CA ALA A 22 1.02 9.84 8.53
C ALA A 22 0.88 9.28 7.11
N CYS A 23 1.58 8.18 6.80
CA CYS A 23 1.41 7.48 5.52
C CYS A 23 0.04 6.80 5.46
N ILE A 24 -0.41 6.24 6.58
CA ILE A 24 -1.77 5.72 6.76
C ILE A 24 -2.52 6.70 7.68
N ASP A 25 -3.08 7.74 7.09
CA ASP A 25 -3.78 8.82 7.80
C ASP A 25 -5.29 8.53 7.87
N SER A 26 -5.77 8.16 9.05
CA SER A 26 -7.19 7.86 9.28
C SER A 26 -8.12 9.05 8.99
N GLU A 27 -7.65 10.27 9.25
CA GLU A 27 -8.43 11.48 9.04
C GLU A 27 -8.48 11.87 7.57
N LEU A 28 -7.37 11.71 6.84
CA LEU A 28 -7.35 11.82 5.38
C LEU A 28 -8.28 10.78 4.74
N ILE A 29 -8.22 9.52 5.19
CA ILE A 29 -9.08 8.45 4.67
C ILE A 29 -10.56 8.81 4.87
N ARG A 30 -10.92 9.27 6.07
CA ARG A 30 -12.27 9.72 6.39
C ARG A 30 -12.72 10.86 5.49
N ARG A 31 -11.86 11.86 5.29
CA ARG A 31 -12.16 13.03 4.45
C ARG A 31 -12.35 12.66 2.98
N LEU A 32 -11.51 11.79 2.43
CA LEU A 32 -11.54 11.45 1.00
C LEU A 32 -12.63 10.45 0.64
N TRP A 33 -12.87 9.45 1.49
CA TRP A 33 -13.76 8.33 1.15
C TRP A 33 -14.97 8.20 2.07
N GLY A 34 -15.12 9.05 3.09
CA GLY A 34 -16.21 8.96 4.06
C GLY A 34 -16.15 7.69 4.93
N ARG A 35 -15.00 7.01 4.98
CA ARG A 35 -14.82 5.76 5.73
C ARG A 35 -13.99 6.01 6.99
N CYS A 36 -14.44 5.47 8.10
CA CYS A 36 -13.67 5.50 9.35
C CYS A 36 -12.62 4.39 9.32
N ALA A 37 -11.35 4.77 9.32
CA ALA A 37 -10.26 3.88 9.72
C ALA A 37 -10.07 3.98 11.24
N ASP A 38 -9.45 2.96 11.84
CA ASP A 38 -9.09 3.00 13.26
C ASP A 38 -8.15 4.21 13.52
N PRO A 39 -8.53 5.17 14.38
CA PRO A 39 -7.73 6.37 14.59
C PRO A 39 -6.53 6.13 15.52
N ARG A 40 -6.39 4.92 16.09
CA ARG A 40 -5.29 4.61 17.00
C ARG A 40 -3.97 4.57 16.24
N LYS A 41 -2.94 5.25 16.77
CA LYS A 41 -1.56 5.07 16.32
C LYS A 41 -1.20 3.60 16.40
N ASP A 42 -0.58 3.08 15.35
CA ASP A 42 0.00 1.74 15.35
C ASP A 42 1.15 1.65 16.39
N PRO A 43 1.02 0.82 17.44
CA PRO A 43 2.04 0.67 18.47
C PRO A 43 3.33 0.02 17.94
N ALA A 44 3.27 -0.71 16.82
CA ALA A 44 4.45 -1.33 16.20
C ALA A 44 5.32 -0.32 15.43
N GLN A 45 4.80 0.89 15.16
CA GLN A 45 5.53 1.94 14.45
C GLN A 45 6.39 2.79 15.39
N ARG A 46 7.41 3.43 14.80
CA ARG A 46 8.35 4.36 15.45
C ARG A 46 7.64 5.34 16.38
N PRO A 47 8.26 5.80 17.49
CA PRO A 47 7.59 6.67 18.47
C PRO A 47 6.98 7.95 17.87
N ALA A 48 7.69 8.59 16.94
CA ALA A 48 7.24 9.81 16.26
C ALA A 48 6.36 9.56 15.02
N CYS A 49 6.08 8.30 14.66
CA CYS A 49 5.19 7.97 13.55
C CYS A 49 3.73 8.20 13.94
N LEU A 50 2.94 8.72 13.00
CA LEU A 50 1.52 9.04 13.21
C LEU A 50 0.56 8.11 12.44
N CYS A 51 1.07 7.05 11.80
CA CYS A 51 0.23 6.10 11.06
C CYS A 51 -0.77 5.40 11.96
N ALA A 52 -2.00 5.28 11.47
CA ALA A 52 -3.01 4.39 12.00
C ALA A 52 -2.62 2.91 11.82
N VAL A 53 -3.26 2.04 12.62
CA VAL A 53 -3.13 0.59 12.46
C VAL A 53 -3.53 0.18 11.05
N SER A 54 -2.70 -0.63 10.41
CA SER A 54 -2.95 -1.16 9.07
C SER A 54 -2.52 -2.62 8.99
N ARG A 55 -2.99 -3.30 7.95
CA ARG A 55 -2.60 -4.68 7.64
C ARG A 55 -1.99 -4.70 6.25
N ASP A 56 -0.76 -5.21 6.15
CA ASP A 56 -0.14 -5.45 4.87
C ASP A 56 -0.93 -6.53 4.11
N ILE A 57 -1.12 -6.32 2.82
CA ILE A 57 -1.80 -7.24 1.91
C ILE A 57 -0.82 -8.21 1.23
N GLY A 58 0.48 -7.93 1.30
CA GLY A 58 1.51 -8.65 0.55
C GLY A 58 2.35 -9.60 1.40
N THR A 59 2.55 -10.81 0.88
CA THR A 59 3.68 -11.68 1.28
C THR A 59 4.48 -12.00 0.04
N TYR A 60 5.81 -11.91 0.14
CA TYR A 60 6.70 -12.25 -0.95
C TYR A 60 6.59 -13.73 -1.34
N GLY A 61 6.68 -14.02 -2.64
CA GLY A 61 6.77 -15.38 -3.18
C GLY A 61 5.51 -16.25 -3.08
N THR A 62 4.40 -15.74 -2.53
CA THR A 62 3.15 -16.53 -2.40
C THR A 62 2.17 -16.32 -3.56
N CYS A 63 2.36 -15.28 -4.37
CA CYS A 63 1.50 -14.99 -5.52
C CYS A 63 1.80 -15.92 -6.70
N SER A 64 0.76 -16.59 -7.22
CA SER A 64 0.86 -17.58 -8.31
C SER A 64 0.83 -16.99 -9.73
N HIS A 65 0.64 -15.68 -9.88
CA HIS A 65 0.40 -15.04 -11.19
C HIS A 65 1.63 -14.97 -12.11
N GLY A 66 2.86 -15.18 -11.61
CA GLY A 66 4.05 -15.28 -12.47
C GLY A 66 4.41 -14.03 -13.28
N CYS A 67 4.05 -12.83 -12.82
CA CYS A 67 4.26 -11.61 -13.61
C CYS A 67 5.76 -11.33 -13.82
N VAL A 68 6.17 -11.09 -15.07
CA VAL A 68 7.57 -10.84 -15.48
C VAL A 68 8.22 -9.65 -14.75
N TYR A 69 7.40 -8.69 -14.33
CA TYR A 69 7.81 -7.48 -13.63
C TYR A 69 7.52 -7.53 -12.12
N CYS A 70 7.12 -8.68 -11.58
CA CYS A 70 6.77 -8.78 -10.16
C CYS A 70 8.04 -8.65 -9.31
N TYR A 71 8.18 -7.52 -8.60
CA TYR A 71 9.24 -7.34 -7.61
C TYR A 71 9.05 -8.24 -6.38
N ALA A 72 7.79 -8.63 -6.11
CA ALA A 72 7.44 -9.45 -4.97
C ALA A 72 7.45 -10.96 -5.27
N GLY A 73 7.66 -11.33 -6.53
CA GLY A 73 7.82 -12.70 -6.95
C GLY A 73 9.22 -13.20 -6.56
N GLY A 74 9.30 -14.35 -5.90
CA GLY A 74 10.60 -14.97 -5.60
C GLY A 74 11.36 -15.34 -6.88
N ALA A 75 12.53 -15.97 -6.75
CA ALA A 75 13.32 -16.41 -7.91
C ALA A 75 12.50 -17.25 -8.92
N ASP A 76 11.52 -18.01 -8.42
CA ASP A 76 10.63 -18.87 -9.20
C ASP A 76 9.52 -18.11 -9.94
N ALA A 77 9.32 -16.81 -9.68
CA ALA A 77 8.34 -16.00 -10.39
C ALA A 77 8.65 -15.89 -11.89
N ARG A 78 9.94 -16.01 -12.25
CA ARG A 78 10.38 -16.11 -13.64
C ARG A 78 10.22 -17.51 -14.23
N VAL A 79 10.13 -18.55 -13.39
CA VAL A 79 10.11 -19.96 -13.81
C VAL A 79 8.69 -20.48 -14.03
N ARG A 80 7.68 -19.87 -13.40
CA ARG A 80 6.25 -20.26 -13.57
C ARG A 80 5.60 -19.74 -14.87
N CYS A 81 6.33 -19.01 -15.70
CA CYS A 81 5.85 -18.53 -17.02
C CYS A 81 5.94 -19.62 -18.12
N GLY A 82 6.21 -20.89 -17.76
CA GLY A 82 6.59 -21.93 -18.72
C GLY A 82 5.66 -23.14 -18.85
N SER A 83 4.55 -23.24 -18.11
CA SER A 83 3.62 -24.37 -18.26
C SER A 83 2.29 -23.93 -18.87
N ALA A 84 2.31 -23.89 -20.20
CA ALA A 84 1.24 -24.22 -21.16
C ALA A 84 -0.15 -23.58 -20.98
N ASP A 85 -0.54 -22.83 -22.02
CA ASP A 85 -1.88 -22.80 -22.63
C ASP A 85 -3.09 -22.50 -21.72
N LEU A 86 -3.38 -21.20 -21.55
CA LEU A 86 -4.77 -20.74 -21.47
C LEU A 86 -4.96 -19.57 -22.44
N PRO A 87 -5.99 -19.59 -23.30
CA PRO A 87 -6.19 -18.57 -24.33
C PRO A 87 -6.43 -17.21 -23.67
N HIS A 88 -5.71 -16.21 -24.18
CA HIS A 88 -5.81 -14.82 -23.78
C HIS A 88 -7.09 -14.22 -24.38
N GLU A 89 -8.26 -14.52 -23.80
CA GLU A 89 -9.54 -13.94 -24.20
C GLU A 89 -10.38 -13.48 -23.01
N HIS A 90 -9.87 -12.50 -22.27
CA HIS A 90 -10.72 -11.68 -21.41
C HIS A 90 -10.62 -10.23 -21.83
N GLY A 91 -11.36 -9.92 -22.91
CA GLY A 91 -11.87 -8.59 -23.13
C GLY A 91 -12.74 -8.18 -21.95
N CYS A 92 -12.66 -6.89 -21.58
CA CYS A 92 -13.57 -6.27 -20.64
C CYS A 92 -15.00 -6.31 -21.19
N THR A 93 -15.75 -7.37 -20.92
CA THR A 93 -17.21 -7.35 -20.97
C THR A 93 -17.70 -7.27 -19.55
N GLY A 94 -18.17 -6.09 -19.17
CA GLY A 94 -18.76 -5.85 -17.87
C GLY A 94 -20.02 -6.68 -17.70
N GLU A 95 -19.95 -7.69 -16.84
CA GLU A 95 -21.11 -8.22 -16.13
C GLU A 95 -20.72 -8.51 -14.69
N VAL A 96 -21.30 -7.73 -13.78
CA VAL A 96 -21.26 -7.99 -12.34
C VAL A 96 -22.23 -9.13 -12.07
N ARG A 97 -21.74 -10.24 -11.53
CA ARG A 97 -22.55 -11.35 -11.02
C ARG A 97 -22.56 -11.33 -9.48
N PRO A 98 -23.64 -11.84 -8.86
CA PRO A 98 -24.30 -11.26 -7.68
C PRO A 98 -23.48 -11.31 -6.39
#